data_AF-A0A6J1W8Q9-F1
#
_entry.id   AF-A0A6J1W8Q9-F1
#
_cell.length_a   1.000
_cell.length_b   1.000
_cell.length_c   1.000
_cell.angle_alpha   90.00
_cell.angle_beta   90.00
_cell.angle_gamma   90.00
#
_symmetry.space_group_name_H-M   'P 1'
#
loop_
_entity.id
_entity.type
_entity.pdbx_description
1 polymer ?
#
loop_
_entity_poly.entity_id
_entity_poly.type
_entity_poly.pdbx_seq_one_letter_code
_entity_poly.pdbx_strand_id
1 'polypeptide(L)'
;MKCEFSDIPQEELLEWIKRETGSGAAFAGTMPVMATVMLACRRPIVAHPHYEHYEARERAYAVYKTYGRFTPMELYQELNKLRATYLIIEHKYCYGRSSKGCSFQDIWDVEWPSKRGQPRLCHTLLSEPVDHFYLVFRNDHYAVFRIHDVSVRYMPRSFDT
;
A
#
# COMPACT_ATOMS: atom_id res chain seq x y z
N MET A 1 18.49 -32.29 -0.20
CA MET A 1 17.73 -31.44 -1.13
C MET A 1 16.81 -30.56 -0.30
N LYS A 2 17.20 -29.31 -0.04
CA LYS A 2 16.37 -28.30 0.65
C LYS A 2 16.55 -26.98 -0.09
N CYS A 3 15.73 -26.78 -1.12
CA CYS A 3 15.54 -25.50 -1.79
C CYS A 3 14.03 -25.23 -1.79
N GLU A 4 13.44 -25.07 -0.61
CA GLU A 4 12.15 -24.39 -0.50
C GLU A 4 12.46 -22.97 -0.03
N PHE A 5 12.07 -22.01 -0.85
CA PHE A 5 12.16 -20.59 -0.53
C PHE A 5 11.00 -20.27 0.40
N SER A 6 11.12 -20.56 1.70
CA SER A 6 10.07 -20.24 2.68
C SER A 6 10.23 -18.80 3.15
N ASP A 7 9.62 -17.85 2.45
CA ASP A 7 9.41 -16.50 2.99
C ASP A 7 8.17 -16.54 3.89
N ILE A 8 8.36 -16.99 5.14
CA ILE A 8 7.27 -17.16 6.11
C ILE A 8 6.44 -15.86 6.27
N PRO A 9 7.06 -14.66 6.43
CA PRO A 9 6.30 -13.42 6.49
C PRO A 9 5.44 -13.15 5.25
N GLN A 10 5.90 -13.54 4.06
CA GLN A 10 5.11 -13.41 2.83
C GLN A 10 3.99 -14.44 2.78
N GLU A 11 4.24 -15.68 3.18
CA GLU A 11 3.21 -16.73 3.24
C GLU A 11 2.05 -16.35 4.17
N GLU A 12 2.36 -15.87 5.38
CA GLU A 12 1.36 -15.36 6.34
C GLU A 12 0.47 -14.26 5.74
N LEU A 13 1.08 -13.32 5.02
CA LEU A 13 0.36 -12.25 4.33
C LEU A 13 -0.60 -12.84 3.28
N LEU A 14 -0.12 -13.76 2.44
CA LEU A 14 -0.93 -14.34 1.37
C LEU A 14 -2.08 -15.20 1.92
N GLU A 15 -1.83 -15.95 2.98
CA GLU A 15 -2.87 -16.72 3.67
C GLU A 15 -3.94 -15.81 4.28
N TRP A 16 -3.52 -14.73 4.95
CA TRP A 16 -4.44 -13.72 5.48
C TRP A 16 -5.27 -13.09 4.35
N ILE A 17 -4.65 -12.70 3.22
CA ILE A 17 -5.37 -12.15 2.07
C ILE A 17 -6.43 -13.13 1.56
N LYS A 18 -6.09 -14.42 1.41
CA LYS A 18 -7.02 -15.43 0.91
C LYS A 18 -8.21 -15.63 1.85
N ARG A 19 -7.96 -15.66 3.16
CA ARG A 19 -8.95 -15.98 4.19
C ARG A 19 -9.85 -14.79 4.55
N GLU A 20 -9.27 -13.60 4.68
CA GLU A 20 -9.95 -12.44 5.28
C GLU A 20 -10.50 -11.43 4.26
N THR A 21 -10.15 -11.56 2.97
CA THR A 21 -10.57 -10.59 1.94
C THR A 21 -11.44 -11.21 0.86
N GLY A 22 -12.45 -10.47 0.41
CA GLY A 22 -13.33 -10.88 -0.69
C GLY A 22 -12.63 -10.88 -2.05
N SER A 23 -13.17 -11.61 -3.02
CA SER A 23 -12.61 -11.72 -4.37
C SER A 23 -12.52 -10.39 -5.13
N GLY A 24 -13.40 -9.43 -4.84
CA GLY A 24 -13.38 -8.08 -5.41
C GLY A 24 -12.45 -7.09 -4.71
N ALA A 25 -11.72 -7.50 -3.67
CA ALA A 25 -10.82 -6.61 -2.95
C ALA A 25 -9.60 -6.23 -3.82
N ALA A 26 -9.50 -4.96 -4.19
CA ALA A 26 -8.37 -4.41 -4.93
C ALA A 26 -7.23 -4.00 -4.00
N PHE A 27 -6.02 -4.47 -4.28
CA PHE A 27 -4.82 -4.19 -3.49
C PHE A 27 -3.90 -3.18 -4.18
N ALA A 28 -3.34 -2.29 -3.38
CA ALA A 28 -2.25 -1.39 -3.74
C ALA A 28 -1.01 -1.76 -2.92
N GLY A 29 0.15 -1.74 -3.55
CA GLY A 29 1.45 -2.01 -2.92
C GLY A 29 2.56 -1.97 -3.97
N THR A 30 3.75 -2.42 -3.59
CA THR A 30 4.87 -2.48 -4.54
C THR A 30 4.67 -3.57 -5.59
N MET A 31 5.29 -3.39 -6.75
CA MET A 31 5.16 -4.33 -7.86
C MET A 31 5.47 -5.80 -7.48
N PRO A 32 6.55 -6.12 -6.74
CA PRO A 32 6.84 -7.51 -6.38
C PRO A 32 5.73 -8.17 -5.53
N VAL A 33 5.19 -7.43 -4.56
CA VAL A 33 4.09 -7.94 -3.72
C VAL A 33 2.80 -8.06 -4.54
N MET A 34 2.50 -7.08 -5.39
CA MET A 34 1.31 -7.11 -6.25
C MET A 34 1.33 -8.30 -7.23
N ALA A 35 2.48 -8.60 -7.83
CA ALA A 35 2.63 -9.79 -8.67
C ALA A 35 2.29 -11.07 -7.89
N THR A 36 2.80 -11.19 -6.67
CA THR A 36 2.57 -12.35 -5.81
C THR A 36 1.10 -12.45 -5.37
N VAL A 37 0.47 -11.34 -4.99
CA VAL A 37 -0.96 -11.29 -4.62
C VAL A 37 -1.85 -11.68 -5.80
N MET A 38 -1.55 -11.18 -7.00
CA MET A 38 -2.30 -11.51 -8.21
C MET A 38 -2.20 -13.01 -8.54
N LEU A 39 -1.01 -13.58 -8.52
CA LEU A 39 -0.78 -14.97 -8.89
C LEU A 39 -1.26 -15.96 -7.82
N ALA A 40 -0.93 -15.70 -6.56
CA ALA A 40 -1.20 -16.63 -5.46
C ALA A 40 -2.61 -16.49 -4.89
N CYS A 41 -3.15 -15.26 -4.79
CA CYS A 41 -4.44 -14.98 -4.16
C CYS A 41 -5.56 -14.67 -5.15
N ARG A 42 -5.23 -14.43 -6.43
CA ARG A 42 -6.19 -14.06 -7.48
C ARG A 42 -7.05 -12.86 -7.07
N ARG A 43 -6.42 -11.88 -6.44
CA ARG A 43 -7.07 -10.61 -6.06
C ARG A 43 -6.74 -9.54 -7.09
N PRO A 44 -7.69 -8.63 -7.40
CA PRO A 44 -7.40 -7.47 -8.23
C PRO A 44 -6.24 -6.65 -7.64
N ILE A 45 -5.36 -6.16 -8.50
CA ILE A 45 -4.24 -5.30 -8.13
C ILE A 45 -4.31 -3.98 -8.89
N VAL A 46 -3.93 -2.90 -8.22
CA VAL A 46 -4.02 -1.53 -8.76
C VAL A 46 -2.80 -1.18 -9.61
N ALA A 47 -1.61 -1.53 -9.12
CA ALA A 47 -0.35 -1.34 -9.83
C ALA A 47 0.03 -2.64 -10.54
N HIS A 48 -0.21 -2.71 -11.86
CA HIS A 48 0.10 -3.91 -12.64
C HIS A 48 1.62 -4.02 -12.89
N PRO A 49 2.25 -5.18 -12.66
CA PRO A 49 3.68 -5.41 -12.94
C PRO A 49 4.12 -5.19 -14.40
N HIS A 50 3.17 -5.07 -15.34
CA HIS A 50 3.45 -4.75 -16.73
C HIS A 50 3.56 -3.23 -16.86
N TYR A 51 4.69 -2.71 -16.36
CA TYR A 51 5.05 -1.29 -16.22
C TYR A 51 5.29 -0.56 -17.57
N GLU A 52 5.00 -1.21 -18.69
CA GLU A 52 5.36 -0.73 -20.03
C GLU A 52 4.41 0.37 -20.55
N HIS A 53 3.16 0.38 -20.09
CA HIS A 53 2.17 1.39 -20.49
C HIS A 53 2.22 2.62 -19.57
N TYR A 54 2.00 3.82 -20.15
CA TYR A 54 2.00 5.08 -19.42
C TYR A 54 1.04 5.08 -18.22
N GLU A 55 -0.21 4.66 -18.44
CA GLU A 55 -1.21 4.59 -17.36
C GLU A 55 -0.78 3.66 -16.23
N ALA A 56 -0.17 2.51 -16.54
CA ALA A 56 0.32 1.58 -15.52
C ALA A 56 1.44 2.22 -14.67
N ARG A 57 2.29 3.06 -15.29
CA ARG A 57 3.32 3.82 -14.59
C ARG A 57 2.73 4.88 -13.68
N GLU A 58 1.70 5.60 -14.12
CA GLU A 58 1.03 6.59 -13.28
C GLU A 58 0.36 5.97 -12.05
N ARG A 59 -0.30 4.82 -12.23
CA ARG A 59 -0.89 4.06 -11.11
C ARG A 59 0.17 3.60 -10.12
N ALA A 60 1.28 3.07 -10.62
CA ALA A 60 2.41 2.72 -9.77
C ALA A 60 2.95 3.96 -9.05
N TYR A 61 3.23 5.05 -9.75
CA TYR A 61 3.73 6.29 -9.16
C TYR A 61 2.84 6.77 -8.00
N ALA A 62 1.52 6.76 -8.20
CA ALA A 62 0.54 7.11 -7.16
C ALA A 62 0.64 6.21 -5.92
N VAL A 63 0.75 4.89 -6.09
CA VAL A 63 0.92 3.95 -4.97
C VAL A 63 2.26 4.15 -4.27
N TYR A 64 3.34 4.40 -5.01
CA TYR A 64 4.68 4.58 -4.46
C TYR A 64 4.83 5.88 -3.65
N LYS A 65 3.90 6.85 -3.77
CA LYS A 65 3.84 8.04 -2.89
C LYS A 65 3.78 7.66 -1.40
N THR A 66 3.33 6.44 -1.09
CA THR A 66 3.38 5.86 0.27
C THR A 66 4.77 5.97 0.91
N TYR A 67 5.84 5.83 0.12
CA TYR A 67 7.23 5.89 0.61
C TYR A 67 7.86 7.30 0.52
N GLY A 68 7.08 8.30 0.08
CA GLY A 68 7.49 9.69 0.04
C GLY A 68 7.12 10.46 1.30
N ARG A 69 7.17 11.79 1.20
CA ARG A 69 6.80 12.73 2.27
C ARG A 69 5.49 13.46 1.95
N PHE A 70 4.47 12.69 1.57
CA PHE A 70 3.13 13.20 1.29
C PHE A 70 2.26 13.13 2.54
N THR A 71 1.18 13.89 2.56
CA THR A 71 0.18 13.78 3.63
C THR A 71 -0.68 12.53 3.43
N PRO A 72 -1.26 11.96 4.50
CA PRO A 72 -2.17 10.83 4.36
C PRO A 72 -3.38 11.13 3.48
N MET A 73 -3.91 12.34 3.55
CA MET A 73 -5.05 12.77 2.73
C MET A 73 -4.73 12.78 1.24
N GLU A 74 -3.53 13.25 0.86
CA GLU A 74 -3.07 13.19 -0.53
C GLU A 74 -3.00 11.74 -1.02
N LEU A 75 -2.43 10.82 -0.22
CA LEU A 75 -2.37 9.41 -0.60
C LEU A 75 -3.77 8.78 -0.68
N TYR A 76 -4.66 9.09 0.28
CA TYR A 76 -6.04 8.60 0.28
C TYR A 76 -6.77 8.99 -1.01
N GLN A 77 -6.67 10.24 -1.44
CA GLN A 77 -7.29 10.72 -2.68
C GLN A 77 -6.78 9.95 -3.90
N GLU A 78 -5.48 9.69 -3.98
CA GLU A 78 -4.91 8.92 -5.10
C GLU A 78 -5.38 7.47 -5.09
N LEU A 79 -5.33 6.81 -3.92
CA LEU A 79 -5.77 5.42 -3.80
C LEU A 79 -7.28 5.26 -4.05
N ASN A 80 -8.10 6.25 -3.67
CA ASN A 80 -9.53 6.26 -3.90
C ASN A 80 -9.85 6.41 -5.40
N LYS A 81 -9.15 7.28 -6.14
CA LYS A 81 -9.27 7.38 -7.61
C LYS A 81 -8.97 6.04 -8.29
N LEU A 82 -8.02 5.30 -7.74
CA LEU A 82 -7.62 3.98 -8.22
C LEU A 82 -8.54 2.85 -7.74
N ARG A 83 -9.57 3.16 -6.93
CA ARG A 83 -10.49 2.20 -6.30
C ARG A 83 -9.76 1.11 -5.51
N ALA A 84 -8.64 1.47 -4.88
CA ALA A 84 -7.92 0.56 -3.99
C ALA A 84 -8.73 0.35 -2.71
N THR A 85 -8.83 -0.91 -2.26
CA THR A 85 -9.51 -1.26 -1.01
C THR A 85 -8.55 -1.56 0.13
N TYR A 86 -7.33 -2.02 -0.20
CA TYR A 86 -6.27 -2.30 0.76
C TYR A 86 -4.94 -1.73 0.26
N LEU A 87 -4.15 -1.20 1.19
CA LEU A 87 -2.77 -0.76 0.98
C LEU A 87 -1.83 -1.70 1.74
N ILE A 88 -0.84 -2.27 1.05
CA ILE A 88 0.23 -3.07 1.66
C ILE A 88 1.49 -2.22 1.72
N ILE A 89 2.03 -2.07 2.94
CA ILE A 89 3.30 -1.39 3.21
C ILE A 89 4.34 -2.43 3.58
N GLU A 90 5.51 -2.37 2.94
CA GLU A 90 6.66 -3.19 3.28
C GLU A 90 7.64 -2.41 4.16
N HIS A 91 7.96 -2.97 5.33
CA HIS A 91 8.88 -2.34 6.28
C HIS A 91 10.27 -2.08 5.66
N LYS A 92 10.75 -2.98 4.80
CA LYS A 92 12.07 -2.84 4.14
C LYS A 92 12.18 -1.57 3.28
N TYR A 93 11.10 -1.12 2.66
CA TYR A 93 11.11 0.10 1.84
C TYR A 93 10.87 1.36 2.67
N CYS A 94 10.23 1.21 3.81
CA CYS A 94 9.96 2.32 4.72
C CYS A 94 11.15 2.69 5.62
N TYR A 95 11.87 1.68 6.13
CA TYR A 95 12.99 1.83 7.04
C TYR A 95 14.35 1.45 6.43
N GLY A 96 14.36 0.62 5.39
CA GLY A 96 15.60 0.12 4.79
C GLY A 96 16.33 1.15 3.94
N ARG A 97 17.62 0.90 3.76
CA ARG A 97 18.52 1.63 2.85
C ARG A 97 19.21 0.64 1.94
N SER A 98 19.48 1.05 0.70
CA SER A 98 20.36 0.30 -0.20
C SER A 98 21.75 0.17 0.41
N SER A 99 22.50 -0.86 0.00
CA SER A 99 23.92 -1.01 0.31
C SER A 99 24.77 0.20 -0.12
N LYS A 100 24.29 0.98 -1.10
CA LYS A 100 24.91 2.24 -1.55
C LYS A 100 24.42 3.48 -0.81
N GLY A 101 23.62 3.32 0.24
CA GLY A 101 23.11 4.42 1.07
C GLY A 101 21.85 5.11 0.54
N CYS A 102 21.43 4.85 -0.70
CA CYS A 102 20.19 5.41 -1.26
C CYS A 102 18.94 4.65 -0.77
N SER A 103 17.86 5.37 -0.53
CA SER A 103 16.55 4.87 -0.10
C SER A 103 15.44 5.34 -1.04
N PHE A 104 14.25 4.74 -0.93
CA PHE A 104 13.07 5.24 -1.66
C PHE A 104 12.77 6.70 -1.35
N GLN A 105 13.07 7.13 -0.13
CA GLN A 105 12.90 8.51 0.26
C GLN A 105 13.83 9.44 -0.53
N ASP A 106 15.10 9.06 -0.75
CA ASP A 106 16.04 9.92 -1.46
C ASP A 106 15.57 10.18 -2.91
N ILE A 107 14.94 9.18 -3.53
CA ILE A 107 14.30 9.33 -4.84
C ILE A 107 13.17 10.37 -4.75
N TRP A 108 12.26 10.22 -3.79
CA TRP A 108 11.15 11.16 -3.60
C TRP A 108 11.59 12.58 -3.21
N ASP A 109 12.69 12.71 -2.46
CA ASP A 109 13.24 14.01 -2.08
C ASP A 109 13.88 14.73 -3.28
N VAL A 110 14.35 14.00 -4.30
CA VAL A 110 14.78 14.56 -5.60
C VAL A 110 13.59 14.92 -6.48
N GLU A 111 12.60 14.03 -6.57
CA GLU A 111 11.38 14.25 -7.39
C GLU A 111 10.50 15.39 -6.86
N TRP A 112 10.37 15.51 -5.54
CA TRP A 112 9.56 16.53 -4.87
C TRP A 112 10.34 17.28 -3.78
N PRO A 113 11.26 18.20 -4.16
CA PRO A 113 12.10 18.93 -3.21
C PRO A 113 11.29 19.76 -2.19
N SER A 114 10.11 20.25 -2.59
CA SER A 114 9.21 21.03 -1.72
C SER A 114 8.63 20.25 -0.54
N LYS A 115 8.65 18.90 -0.60
CA LYS A 115 8.12 18.02 0.44
C LYS A 115 9.19 17.55 1.44
N ARG A 116 10.47 17.90 1.25
CA ARG A 116 11.60 17.46 2.12
C ARG A 116 11.41 17.76 3.61
N GLY A 117 10.66 18.82 3.95
CA GLY A 117 10.37 19.19 5.34
C GLY A 117 9.28 18.36 6.02
N GLN A 118 8.53 17.54 5.27
CA GLN A 118 7.41 16.76 5.80
C GLN A 118 7.88 15.40 6.36
N PRO A 119 7.13 14.81 7.31
CA PRO A 119 7.42 13.46 7.80
C PRO A 119 7.27 12.41 6.69
N ARG A 120 7.93 11.25 6.87
CA ARG A 120 7.78 10.10 5.98
C ARG A 120 6.39 9.52 6.14
N LEU A 121 5.62 9.45 5.06
CA LEU A 121 4.24 8.99 5.12
C LEU A 121 4.12 7.56 5.65
N CYS A 122 4.95 6.64 5.15
CA CYS A 122 4.94 5.27 5.64
C CYS A 122 5.30 5.15 7.13
N HIS A 123 6.14 6.06 7.69
CA HIS A 123 6.44 6.05 9.13
C HIS A 123 5.20 6.47 9.92
N THR A 124 4.54 7.55 9.49
CA THR A 124 3.29 8.03 10.07
C THR A 124 2.23 6.92 10.11
N LEU A 125 1.97 6.27 8.97
CA LEU A 125 0.98 5.18 8.88
C LEU A 125 1.31 3.99 9.80
N LEU A 126 2.59 3.65 9.98
CA LEU A 126 3.03 2.51 10.80
C LEU A 126 3.13 2.81 12.30
N SER A 127 3.15 4.10 12.69
CA SER A 127 3.43 4.53 14.06
C SER A 127 2.17 4.97 14.80
N GLU A 128 1.21 5.58 14.12
CA GLU A 128 0.00 6.12 14.73
C GLU A 128 -1.26 5.83 13.89
N PRO A 129 -2.46 5.83 14.50
CA PRO A 129 -3.71 5.75 13.75
C PRO A 129 -3.88 6.97 12.85
N VAL A 130 -4.27 6.73 11.60
CA VAL A 130 -4.47 7.79 10.60
C VAL A 130 -5.83 7.62 9.95
N ASP A 131 -6.57 8.72 9.83
CA ASP A 131 -7.88 8.71 9.18
C ASP A 131 -7.83 8.06 7.80
N HIS A 132 -8.89 7.33 7.46
CA HIS A 132 -9.04 6.53 6.24
C HIS A 132 -8.16 5.28 6.12
N PHE A 133 -7.13 5.11 6.96
CA PHE A 133 -6.21 3.97 6.93
C PHE A 133 -6.32 3.14 8.21
N TYR A 134 -7.03 2.02 8.13
CA TYR A 134 -7.24 1.14 9.28
C TYR A 134 -6.31 -0.06 9.20
N LEU A 135 -5.37 -0.19 10.12
CA LEU A 135 -4.48 -1.35 10.20
C LEU A 135 -5.30 -2.62 10.47
N VAL A 136 -5.24 -3.61 9.58
CA VAL A 136 -6.00 -4.87 9.66
C VAL A 136 -5.12 -6.11 9.69
N PHE A 137 -3.85 -5.99 9.31
CA PHE A 137 -2.85 -7.04 9.42
C PHE A 137 -1.47 -6.42 9.62
N ARG A 138 -0.62 -7.09 10.40
CA ARG A 138 0.78 -6.73 10.58
C ARG A 138 1.60 -7.96 10.93
N ASN A 139 2.77 -8.09 10.32
CA ASN A 139 3.84 -8.97 10.77
C ASN A 139 5.19 -8.24 10.66
N ASP A 140 6.30 -8.98 10.74
CA ASP A 140 7.64 -8.40 10.78
C ASP A 140 8.02 -7.64 9.49
N HIS A 141 7.42 -7.99 8.35
CA HIS A 141 7.78 -7.45 7.03
C HIS A 141 6.68 -6.56 6.42
N TYR A 142 5.42 -6.83 6.73
CA TYR A 142 4.27 -6.25 6.05
C TYR A 142 3.26 -5.67 7.05
N ALA A 143 2.63 -4.57 6.63
CA ALA A 143 1.42 -4.04 7.25
C ALA A 143 0.35 -3.85 6.16
N VAL A 144 -0.88 -4.24 6.45
CA VAL A 144 -2.02 -4.03 5.54
C VAL A 144 -3.00 -3.08 6.19
N PHE A 145 -3.32 -2.01 5.45
CA PHE A 145 -4.33 -1.03 5.82
C PHE A 145 -5.55 -1.20 4.94
N ARG A 146 -6.73 -1.29 5.56
CA ARG A 146 -8.00 -1.18 4.86
C ARG A 146 -8.30 0.30 4.64
N ILE A 147 -8.59 0.64 3.39
CA ILE A 147 -8.93 2.00 2.96
C ILE A 147 -10.45 2.14 3.07
N HIS A 148 -10.90 3.08 3.88
CA HIS A 148 -12.33 3.34 4.08
C HIS A 148 -12.66 4.80 3.92
N ASP A 149 -13.76 5.06 3.22
CA ASP A 149 -14.32 6.40 3.16
C ASP A 149 -15.13 6.69 4.43
N VAL A 150 -14.68 7.66 5.22
CA VAL A 150 -15.39 8.11 6.42
C VAL A 150 -16.72 8.78 6.04
N SER A 151 -16.88 9.29 4.82
CA SER A 151 -18.13 9.91 4.35
C SER A 151 -19.32 8.95 4.35
N VAL A 152 -19.09 7.64 4.30
CA VAL A 152 -20.17 6.63 4.34
C VAL A 152 -20.69 6.39 5.77
N ARG A 153 -19.92 6.73 6.82
CA ARG A 153 -20.41 6.64 8.21
C ARG A 153 -21.36 7.79 8.58
N TYR A 154 -21.36 8.88 7.82
CA TYR A 154 -22.18 10.07 8.02
C TYR A 154 -23.29 10.23 6.97
N MET A 155 -23.77 9.13 6.37
CA MET A 155 -25.15 9.13 5.86
C MET A 155 -26.05 8.72 7.03
N PRO A 156 -26.74 9.67 7.72
CA PRO A 156 -27.88 9.26 8.52
C PRO A 156 -28.79 8.49 7.58
N ARG A 157 -29.11 7.24 7.95
CA ARG A 157 -30.22 6.54 7.30
C ARG A 157 -31.46 7.41 7.53
N SER A 158 -31.81 8.25 6.57
CA SER A 158 -33.14 8.83 6.47
C SER A 158 -34.07 7.67 6.11
N PHE A 159 -34.49 6.93 7.13
CA PHE A 159 -35.79 6.31 7.09
C PHE A 159 -36.79 7.43 7.30
N ASP A 160 -37.31 7.98 6.21
CA ASP A 160 -38.52 8.77 6.23
C ASP A 160 -39.57 8.12 5.31
N THR A 161 -40.71 7.84 5.94
CA THR A 161 -42.02 7.36 5.46
C THR A 161 -42.19 5.89 5.09
#